data_AF-A0A6F9CI86-F1
#
_entry.id   AF-A0A6F9CI86-F1
#
_cell.length_a   1.000
_cell.length_b   1.000
_cell.length_c   1.000
_cell.angle_alpha   90.00
_cell.angle_beta   90.00
_cell.angle_gamma   90.00
#
_symmetry.space_group_name_H-M   'P 1'
#
loop_
_entity.id
_entity.type
_entity.pdbx_description
1 polymer ?
#
loop_
_entity_poly.entity_id
_entity_poly.type
_entity_poly.pdbx_seq_one_letter_code
_entity_poly.pdbx_strand_id
1 'polypeptide(L)'
;MCLSLSYTGRKQFARHEWAQKAAYLLGCTLEELSSSIFKHQAKGPIQRSTSFRGGPDEAGAGDSSGSKITALDCLEAMASGLYSELFTLVISLVNRALKSSQHSLCSLLIVDTPGFQNPRMAKRQRGATFEELCHNYAQERLQTLFHERTFVQELERYKEVQ
;
A
#
# COMPACT_ATOMS: atom_id res chain seq x y z
N MET A 1 4.16 21.94 0.72
CA MET A 1 5.17 21.06 1.36
C MET A 1 6.26 20.62 0.36
N CYS A 2 6.48 21.34 -0.74
CA CYS A 2 7.59 21.07 -1.66
C CYS A 2 8.94 21.28 -0.98
N LEU A 3 9.98 20.62 -1.48
CA LEU A 3 11.30 20.54 -0.89
C LEU A 3 12.25 21.56 -1.54
N SER A 4 13.28 21.99 -0.81
CA SER A 4 14.43 22.64 -1.41
C SER A 4 15.65 21.73 -1.26
N LEU A 5 16.47 21.65 -2.31
CA LEU A 5 17.84 21.19 -2.12
C LEU A 5 18.58 22.31 -1.39
N SER A 6 19.11 22.01 -0.21
CA SER A 6 20.08 22.92 0.42
C SER A 6 21.33 23.03 -0.46
N TYR A 7 22.09 24.11 -0.30
CA TYR A 7 23.41 24.30 -0.93
C TYR A 7 24.39 23.13 -0.66
N THR A 8 24.12 22.35 0.41
CA THR A 8 24.88 21.17 0.82
C THR A 8 24.38 19.84 0.21
N GLY A 9 23.39 19.87 -0.68
CA GLY A 9 22.79 18.67 -1.28
C GLY A 9 21.84 17.89 -0.35
N ARG A 10 21.62 18.37 0.89
CA ARG A 10 20.69 17.73 1.84
C ARG A 10 19.24 18.06 1.49
N LYS A 11 18.40 17.02 1.56
CA LYS A 11 16.94 17.07 1.45
C LYS A 11 16.36 17.74 2.71
N GLN A 12 15.54 18.76 2.52
CA GLN A 12 14.89 19.50 3.61
C GLN A 12 13.52 20.04 3.17
N PHE A 13 12.68 20.36 4.15
CA PHE A 13 11.40 21.03 3.91
C PHE A 13 11.62 22.44 3.33
N ALA A 14 10.95 22.82 2.24
CA ALA A 14 11.06 24.20 1.75
C ALA A 14 10.30 25.22 2.61
N ARG A 15 9.30 24.77 3.37
CA ARG A 15 8.56 25.64 4.30
C ARG A 15 8.60 25.05 5.71
N HIS A 16 9.46 25.63 6.53
CA HIS A 16 9.72 25.21 7.90
C HIS A 16 8.45 25.26 8.79
N GLU A 17 7.60 26.28 8.63
CA GLU A 17 6.39 26.46 9.45
C GLU A 17 5.42 25.27 9.40
N TRP A 18 5.22 24.69 8.22
CA TRP A 18 4.32 23.55 8.04
C TRP A 18 4.92 22.27 8.64
N ALA A 19 6.23 22.12 8.54
CA ALA A 19 6.93 21.00 9.15
C ALA A 19 6.91 21.12 10.69
N GLN A 20 7.07 22.33 11.23
CA GLN A 20 6.94 22.60 12.67
C GLN A 20 5.54 22.27 13.18
N LYS A 21 4.49 22.65 12.44
CA LYS A 21 3.11 22.29 12.79
C LYS A 21 2.89 20.78 12.76
N ALA A 22 3.43 20.08 11.75
CA ALA A 22 3.34 18.62 11.68
C ALA A 22 4.07 17.95 12.86
N ALA A 23 5.28 18.40 13.19
CA ALA A 23 6.04 17.90 14.33
C ALA A 23 5.28 18.09 15.65
N TYR A 24 4.71 19.28 15.87
CA TYR A 24 3.87 19.57 17.02
C TYR A 24 2.67 18.61 17.14
N LEU A 25 1.95 18.36 16.05
CA LEU A 25 0.80 17.44 16.05
C LEU A 25 1.20 15.98 16.27
N LEU A 26 2.39 15.59 15.80
CA LEU A 26 2.96 14.25 16.01
C LEU A 26 3.62 14.09 17.39
N GLY A 27 3.73 15.17 18.17
CA GLY A 27 4.35 15.15 19.49
C GLY A 27 5.87 14.97 19.46
N CYS A 28 6.54 15.39 18.39
CA CYS A 28 8.00 15.31 18.25
C CYS A 28 8.61 16.67 17.89
N THR A 29 9.94 16.76 17.96
CA THR A 29 10.69 17.94 17.51
C THR A 29 10.83 17.93 15.98
N LEU A 30 11.07 19.10 15.40
CA LEU A 30 11.26 19.21 13.97
C LEU A 30 12.55 18.50 13.51
N GLU A 31 13.59 18.53 14.33
CA GLU A 31 14.85 17.84 14.07
C GLU A 31 14.64 16.33 14.00
N GLU A 32 13.89 15.76 14.95
CA GLU A 32 13.50 14.35 14.95
C GLU A 32 12.68 14.00 13.71
N LEU A 33 11.64 14.78 13.40
CA LEU A 33 10.80 14.58 12.21
C LEU A 33 11.63 14.61 10.92
N SER A 34 12.46 15.64 10.76
CA SER A 34 13.32 15.82 9.57
C SER A 34 14.34 14.69 9.45
N SER A 35 14.90 14.23 10.58
CA SER A 35 15.84 13.11 10.59
C SER A 35 15.18 11.79 10.20
N SER A 36 13.97 11.52 10.69
CA SER A 36 13.23 10.28 10.40
C SER A 36 12.79 10.19 8.93
N ILE A 37 12.45 11.32 8.29
CA ILE A 37 12.01 11.33 6.89
C ILE A 37 13.20 11.34 5.93
N PHE A 38 14.21 12.16 6.19
CA PHE A 38 15.24 12.47 5.18
C PHE A 38 16.61 11.87 5.46
N LYS A 39 16.95 11.51 6.71
CA LYS A 39 18.19 10.78 7.00
C LYS A 39 17.91 9.28 6.86
N HIS A 40 18.19 8.75 5.67
CA HIS A 40 18.21 7.30 5.50
C HIS A 40 19.20 6.69 6.50
N GLN A 41 18.69 5.91 7.45
CA GLN A 41 19.49 4.88 8.12
C GLN A 41 19.88 3.90 7.01
N ALA A 42 21.07 4.04 6.43
CA ALA A 42 21.62 3.07 5.51
C ALA A 42 21.94 1.78 6.29
N LYS A 43 20.90 1.04 6.69
CA LYS A 43 21.04 -0.32 7.22
C LYS A 43 21.27 -1.26 6.05
N GLY A 44 22.51 -1.29 5.56
CA GLY A 44 23.08 -2.33 4.71
C GLY A 44 22.34 -2.63 3.40
N PRO A 45 22.93 -3.45 2.51
CA PRO A 45 22.24 -3.86 1.30
C PRO A 45 21.10 -4.82 1.68
N ILE A 46 19.85 -4.36 1.58
CA ILE A 46 18.70 -5.24 1.42
C ILE A 46 18.90 -5.95 0.07
N GLN A 47 19.32 -7.22 0.11
CA GLN A 47 19.28 -8.10 -1.06
C GLN A 47 17.82 -8.20 -1.51
N ARG A 48 17.48 -7.49 -2.59
CA ARG A 48 16.25 -7.72 -3.35
C ARG A 48 16.40 -9.05 -4.08
N SER A 49 16.09 -10.13 -3.39
CA SER A 49 15.91 -11.46 -3.96
C SER A 49 14.65 -11.48 -4.83
N THR A 50 14.76 -11.03 -6.08
CA THR A 50 14.05 -11.55 -7.26
C THR A 50 14.55 -10.77 -8.48
N SER A 51 15.68 -11.20 -9.06
CA SER A 51 16.02 -10.85 -10.43
C SER A 51 16.44 -12.12 -11.15
N PHE A 52 15.55 -12.58 -12.02
CA PHE A 52 15.83 -13.60 -13.01
C PHE A 52 16.55 -12.90 -14.18
N ARG A 53 17.75 -13.40 -14.51
CA ARG A 53 18.67 -13.05 -15.62
C ARG A 53 19.97 -12.36 -15.15
N GLY A 54 20.94 -13.22 -14.80
CA GLY A 54 22.36 -12.86 -14.80
C GLY A 54 22.94 -12.96 -16.21
N GLY A 55 23.82 -12.03 -16.55
CA GLY A 55 24.72 -12.03 -17.71
C GLY A 55 25.97 -11.22 -17.34
N PRO A 56 27.19 -11.65 -17.74
CA PRO A 56 28.43 -11.22 -17.11
C PRO A 56 28.97 -9.88 -17.64
N ASP A 57 29.86 -9.32 -16.82
CA ASP A 57 30.46 -8.00 -16.84
C ASP A 57 31.10 -7.54 -18.16
N GLU A 58 30.90 -6.26 -18.49
CA GLU A 58 31.82 -5.44 -19.28
C GLU A 58 31.84 -4.03 -18.69
N ALA A 59 33.04 -3.55 -18.39
CA ALA A 59 33.31 -2.28 -17.73
C ALA A 59 32.88 -1.09 -18.59
N GLY A 60 31.94 -0.31 -18.07
CA GLY A 60 31.60 1.01 -18.59
C GLY A 60 31.12 1.88 -17.44
N ALA A 61 31.66 3.09 -17.34
CA ALA A 61 31.30 4.10 -16.35
C ALA A 61 29.78 4.37 -16.36
N GLY A 62 29.06 3.62 -15.53
CA GLY A 62 27.62 3.75 -15.37
C GLY A 62 27.32 4.72 -14.24
N ASP A 63 26.91 5.93 -14.61
CA ASP A 63 26.13 6.80 -13.73
C ASP A 63 25.10 5.94 -13.01
N SER A 64 25.23 5.85 -11.68
CA SER A 64 24.41 5.03 -10.80
C SER A 64 22.96 5.54 -10.86
N SER A 65 22.25 5.14 -11.90
CA SER A 65 20.85 5.41 -12.21
C SER A 65 19.93 4.40 -11.53
N GLY A 66 20.35 3.89 -10.36
CA GLY A 66 19.37 3.40 -9.39
C GLY A 66 18.47 4.57 -9.02
N SER A 67 17.18 4.45 -9.31
CA SER A 67 16.17 5.48 -9.04
C SER A 67 16.44 6.18 -7.70
N LYS A 68 16.92 7.43 -7.76
CA LYS A 68 17.26 8.21 -6.57
C LYS A 68 15.94 8.51 -5.88
N ILE A 69 15.61 7.74 -4.83
CA ILE A 69 14.45 7.99 -3.96
C ILE A 69 14.43 9.48 -3.67
N THR A 70 13.37 10.17 -4.07
CA THR A 70 13.27 11.61 -3.91
C THR A 70 12.85 11.93 -2.48
N ALA A 71 12.98 13.19 -2.08
CA ALA A 71 12.49 13.59 -0.77
C ALA A 71 10.94 13.64 -0.73
N LEU A 72 10.28 13.77 -1.89
CA LEU A 72 8.83 13.63 -1.99
C LEU A 72 8.42 12.19 -1.73
N ASP A 73 9.10 11.21 -2.33
CA ASP A 73 8.81 9.79 -2.10
C ASP A 73 8.94 9.42 -0.62
N CYS A 74 9.95 9.95 0.09
CA CYS A 74 10.10 9.74 1.53
C CYS A 74 8.94 10.34 2.33
N LEU A 75 8.47 11.53 1.95
CA LEU A 75 7.37 12.21 2.62
C LEU A 75 6.03 11.48 2.36
N GLU A 76 5.80 11.04 1.13
CA GLU A 76 4.63 10.24 0.74
C GLU A 76 4.63 8.88 1.44
N ALA A 77 5.79 8.22 1.54
CA ALA A 77 5.95 6.98 2.29
C ALA A 77 5.65 7.16 3.79
N MET A 78 6.13 8.24 4.41
CA MET A 78 5.79 8.53 5.80
C MET A 78 4.28 8.78 5.96
N ALA A 79 3.68 9.59 5.09
CA ALA A 79 2.26 9.91 5.18
C ALA A 79 1.37 8.67 4.98
N SER A 80 1.67 7.86 3.96
CA SER A 80 0.96 6.60 3.70
C SER A 80 1.14 5.59 4.84
N GLY A 81 2.34 5.49 5.41
CA GLY A 81 2.61 4.65 6.58
C GLY A 81 1.79 5.07 7.80
N LEU A 82 1.81 6.36 8.15
CA LEU A 82 1.02 6.90 9.28
C LEU A 82 -0.48 6.67 9.08
N TYR A 83 -1.00 6.88 7.87
CA TYR A 83 -2.40 6.63 7.57
C TYR A 83 -2.76 5.15 7.71
N SER A 84 -1.90 4.25 7.23
CA SER A 84 -2.09 2.80 7.32
C SER A 84 -2.12 2.31 8.77
N GLU A 85 -1.22 2.81 9.62
CA GLU A 85 -1.19 2.50 11.06
C GLU A 85 -2.44 3.02 11.77
N LEU A 86 -2.84 4.28 11.48
CA LEU A 86 -4.06 4.85 12.04
C LEU A 86 -5.29 4.03 11.65
N PHE A 87 -5.42 3.68 10.37
CA PHE A 87 -6.55 2.89 9.89
C PHE A 87 -6.58 1.49 10.53
N THR A 88 -5.42 0.84 10.67
CA THR A 88 -5.28 -0.44 11.37
C THR A 88 -5.69 -0.32 12.84
N LEU A 89 -5.30 0.76 13.52
CA LEU A 89 -5.68 1.04 14.90
C LEU A 89 -7.20 1.26 15.02
N VAL A 90 -7.81 2.02 14.11
CA VAL A 90 -9.26 2.24 14.08
C VAL A 90 -10.00 0.92 13.92
N ILE A 91 -9.61 0.08 12.96
CA ILE A 91 -10.19 -1.27 12.78
C ILE A 91 -10.05 -2.08 14.08
N SER A 92 -8.88 -2.05 14.70
CA SER A 92 -8.61 -2.78 15.94
C SER A 92 -9.49 -2.30 17.10
N LEU A 93 -9.70 -0.99 17.22
CA LEU A 93 -10.56 -0.40 18.25
C LEU A 93 -12.03 -0.74 18.03
N VAL A 94 -12.51 -0.68 16.78
CA VAL A 94 -13.88 -1.09 16.41
C VAL A 94 -14.09 -2.56 16.73
N ASN A 95 -13.20 -3.44 16.27
CA ASN A 95 -13.28 -4.88 16.53
C ASN A 95 -13.21 -5.18 18.04
N ARG A 96 -12.39 -4.45 18.80
CA ARG A 96 -12.33 -4.59 20.26
C ARG A 96 -13.64 -4.18 20.92
N ALA A 97 -14.29 -3.11 20.46
CA ALA A 97 -15.57 -2.66 20.97
C ALA A 97 -16.72 -3.62 20.64
N LEU A 98 -16.64 -4.31 19.49
CA LEU A 98 -17.63 -5.30 19.05
C LEU A 98 -17.40 -6.71 19.65
N LYS A 99 -16.26 -6.95 20.30
CA LYS A 99 -15.90 -8.28 20.82
C LYS A 99 -16.83 -8.69 21.96
N SER A 100 -17.57 -9.78 21.76
CA SER A 100 -18.36 -10.45 22.80
C SER A 100 -17.51 -11.44 23.61
N SER A 101 -17.84 -11.63 24.89
CA SER A 101 -17.25 -12.68 25.75
C SER A 101 -17.97 -14.03 25.63
N GLN A 102 -19.10 -14.07 24.91
CA GLN A 102 -19.90 -15.28 24.71
C GLN A 102 -19.45 -16.03 23.46
N HIS A 103 -19.58 -17.37 23.46
CA HIS A 103 -19.29 -18.18 22.28
C HIS A 103 -20.38 -18.00 21.21
N SER A 104 -19.96 -17.80 19.96
CA SER A 104 -20.88 -17.72 18.83
C SER A 104 -21.30 -19.12 18.38
N LEU A 105 -22.61 -19.38 18.22
CA LEU A 105 -23.12 -20.64 17.67
C LEU A 105 -23.01 -20.68 16.14
N CYS A 106 -23.18 -19.54 15.48
CA CYS A 106 -23.00 -19.37 14.04
C CYS A 106 -22.49 -17.94 13.75
N SER A 107 -22.09 -17.67 12.51
CA SER A 107 -21.69 -16.33 12.08
C SER A 107 -22.22 -16.03 10.69
N LEU A 108 -22.55 -14.76 10.45
CA LEU A 108 -22.92 -14.24 9.15
C LEU A 108 -21.82 -13.28 8.70
N LEU A 109 -21.25 -13.52 7.52
CA LEU A 109 -20.26 -12.64 6.90
C LEU A 109 -20.91 -11.87 5.76
N ILE A 110 -20.82 -10.54 5.83
CA ILE A 110 -21.25 -9.65 4.75
C ILE A 110 -19.97 -9.13 4.08
N VAL A 111 -19.89 -9.29 2.75
CA VAL A 111 -18.75 -8.87 1.95
C VAL A 111 -19.15 -7.66 1.12
N ASP A 112 -18.50 -6.52 1.39
CA ASP A 112 -18.62 -5.29 0.62
C ASP A 112 -17.26 -4.94 0.02
N THR A 113 -17.10 -5.20 -1.27
CA THR A 113 -15.85 -4.95 -2.01
C THR A 113 -16.13 -3.99 -3.17
N PRO A 114 -15.17 -3.14 -3.56
CA PRO A 114 -15.33 -2.33 -4.75
C PRO A 114 -15.62 -3.21 -5.98
N GLY A 115 -16.44 -2.69 -6.89
CA GLY A 115 -16.74 -3.35 -8.16
C GLY A 115 -15.56 -3.33 -9.13
N PHE A 116 -15.75 -3.92 -10.31
CA PHE A 116 -14.72 -3.95 -11.36
C PHE A 116 -14.33 -2.55 -11.82
N GLN A 117 -13.04 -2.23 -11.78
CA GLN A 117 -12.47 -0.93 -12.10
C GLN A 117 -11.74 -0.98 -13.45
N ASN A 118 -12.24 -0.21 -14.43
CA ASN A 118 -11.58 -0.06 -15.73
C ASN A 118 -11.36 1.44 -16.05
N PRO A 119 -10.12 1.95 -15.96
CA PRO A 119 -9.82 3.36 -16.22
C PRO A 119 -10.29 3.86 -17.58
N ARG A 120 -10.21 3.02 -18.62
CA ARG A 120 -10.64 3.39 -19.98
C ARG A 120 -12.14 3.59 -20.07
N MET A 121 -12.93 2.74 -19.40
CA MET A 121 -14.39 2.92 -19.31
C MET A 121 -14.77 4.14 -18.49
N ALA A 122 -13.94 4.51 -17.51
CA ALA A 122 -14.07 5.75 -16.74
C ALA A 122 -13.53 7.00 -17.46
N LYS A 123 -13.27 6.93 -18.79
CA LYS A 123 -12.71 8.02 -19.62
C LYS A 123 -11.35 8.55 -19.14
N ARG A 124 -10.61 7.75 -18.37
CA ARG A 124 -9.24 8.07 -17.96
C ARG A 124 -8.28 7.46 -18.99
N GLN A 125 -7.51 8.30 -19.66
CA GLN A 125 -6.50 7.87 -20.66
C GLN A 125 -5.22 7.37 -19.96
N ARG A 126 -5.34 6.37 -19.07
CA ARG A 126 -4.21 5.69 -18.43
C ARG A 126 -4.44 4.19 -18.32
N GLY A 127 -3.36 3.44 -18.11
CA GLY A 127 -3.44 2.03 -17.72
C GLY A 127 -3.98 1.86 -16.29
N ALA A 128 -4.41 0.64 -15.97
CA ALA A 128 -4.76 0.27 -14.60
C ALA A 128 -3.50 0.26 -13.72
N THR A 129 -3.66 0.74 -12.49
CA THR A 129 -2.66 0.67 -11.42
C THR A 129 -2.64 -0.72 -10.81
N PHE A 130 -1.61 -1.01 -10.01
CA PHE A 130 -1.55 -2.25 -9.24
C PHE A 130 -2.72 -2.39 -8.25
N GLU A 131 -3.15 -1.29 -7.62
CA GLU A 131 -4.30 -1.28 -6.72
C GLU A 131 -5.61 -1.67 -7.44
N GLU A 132 -5.86 -1.09 -8.62
CA GLU A 132 -6.99 -1.46 -9.48
C GLU A 132 -6.92 -2.94 -9.90
N LEU A 133 -5.72 -3.48 -10.17
CA LEU A 133 -5.54 -4.89 -10.44
C LEU A 133 -5.92 -5.76 -9.22
N CYS A 134 -5.51 -5.38 -8.00
CA CYS A 134 -5.88 -6.10 -6.78
C CYS A 134 -7.41 -6.13 -6.57
N HIS A 135 -8.09 -4.99 -6.79
CA HIS A 135 -9.55 -4.93 -6.70
C HIS A 135 -10.23 -5.81 -7.75
N ASN A 136 -9.76 -5.76 -9.01
CA ASN A 136 -10.31 -6.58 -10.08
C ASN A 136 -10.08 -8.07 -9.87
N TYR A 137 -8.91 -8.45 -9.35
CA TYR A 137 -8.62 -9.85 -9.02
C TYR A 137 -9.55 -10.37 -7.91
N ALA A 138 -9.76 -9.59 -6.84
CA ALA A 138 -10.71 -9.96 -5.80
C ALA A 138 -12.13 -10.16 -6.37
N GLN A 139 -12.58 -9.27 -7.27
CA GLN A 139 -13.87 -9.42 -7.94
C GLN A 139 -13.95 -10.65 -8.83
N GLU A 140 -12.92 -10.95 -9.61
CA GLU A 140 -12.88 -12.15 -10.45
C GLU A 140 -12.98 -13.43 -9.61
N ARG A 141 -12.33 -13.45 -8.43
CA ARG A 141 -12.43 -14.58 -7.49
C ARG A 141 -13.84 -14.70 -6.89
N LEU A 142 -14.47 -13.58 -6.51
CA LEU A 142 -15.85 -13.58 -6.02
C LEU A 142 -16.84 -14.05 -7.08
N GLN A 143 -16.66 -13.62 -8.33
CA GLN A 143 -17.51 -14.04 -9.44
C GLN A 143 -17.34 -15.53 -9.77
N THR A 144 -16.10 -16.03 -9.71
CA THR A 144 -15.83 -17.47 -9.81
C THR A 144 -16.54 -18.26 -8.73
N LEU A 145 -16.44 -17.81 -7.47
CA LEU A 145 -17.12 -18.44 -6.34
C LEU A 145 -18.65 -18.44 -6.52
N PHE A 146 -19.22 -17.31 -6.95
CA PHE A 146 -20.64 -17.22 -7.24
C PHE A 146 -21.07 -18.22 -8.32
N HIS A 147 -20.28 -18.34 -9.40
CA HIS A 147 -20.59 -19.28 -10.47
C HIS A 147 -20.55 -20.74 -9.99
N GLU A 148 -19.52 -21.10 -9.25
CA GLU A 148 -19.35 -22.45 -8.69
C GLU A 148 -20.51 -22.83 -7.77
N ARG A 149 -20.89 -21.94 -6.83
CA ARG A 149 -21.97 -22.20 -5.89
C ARG A 149 -23.35 -22.20 -6.54
N THR A 150 -23.58 -21.29 -7.48
CA THR A 150 -24.92 -21.11 -8.07
C THR A 150 -25.22 -22.12 -9.17
N PHE A 151 -24.23 -22.51 -9.97
CA PHE A 151 -24.45 -23.34 -11.15
C PHE A 151 -23.83 -24.72 -11.03
N VAL A 152 -22.55 -24.80 -10.67
CA VAL A 152 -21.81 -26.08 -10.70
C VAL A 152 -22.33 -27.01 -9.61
N GLN A 153 -22.34 -26.55 -8.35
CA GLN A 153 -22.73 -27.38 -7.21
C GLN A 153 -24.21 -27.76 -7.24
N GLU A 154 -25.08 -26.84 -7.68
CA GLU A 154 -26.50 -27.17 -7.87
C GLU A 154 -26.67 -28.27 -8.93
N LEU A 155 -25.98 -28.17 -10.07
CA LEU A 155 -26.02 -29.21 -11.11
C LEU A 155 -25.50 -30.56 -10.61
N GLU A 156 -24.43 -30.57 -9.82
CA GLU A 156 -23.90 -31.78 -9.18
C GLU A 156 -24.93 -32.40 -8.23
N ARG A 157 -25.57 -31.59 -7.39
CA ARG A 157 -26.61 -32.06 -6.47
C ARG A 157 -27.80 -32.70 -7.20
N TYR A 158 -28.19 -32.17 -8.37
CA TYR A 158 -29.24 -32.80 -9.17
C TYR A 158 -28.84 -34.18 -9.71
N LYS A 159 -27.55 -34.41 -9.98
CA LYS A 159 -27.05 -35.71 -10.46
C LYS A 159 -26.96 -36.75 -9.34
N GLU A 160 -26.72 -36.35 -8.10
CA GLU A 160 -26.63 -37.27 -6.96
C GLU A 160 -27.98 -37.85 -6.54
N VAL A 161 -29.08 -37.18 -6.87
CA VAL A 161 -30.44 -37.58 -6.53
C VAL A 161 -31.09 -38.43 -7.65
N GLN A 162 -30.35 -38.73 -8.72
CA GLN A 162 -30.80 -39.47 -9.90
C GLN A 162 -30.04 -40.79 -10.09
#